data_AF-X1E9Q6-F1
#
_entry.id   AF-X1E9Q6-F1
#
_cell.length_a   1.000
_cell.length_b   1.000
_cell.length_c   1.000
_cell.angle_alpha   90.00
_cell.angle_beta   90.00
_cell.angle_gamma   90.00
#
_symmetry.space_group_name_H-M   'P 1'
#
loop_
_entity.id
_entity.type
_entity.pdbx_description
1 polymer ?
#
loop_
_entity_poly.entity_id
_entity_poly.type
_entity_poly.pdbx_seq_one_letter_code
_entity_poly.pdbx_strand_id
1 'polypeptide(L)'
;MLDPWGSSNPVEDEDYERIKKEFGIEDVSENLKQKLLTNRFFRRKIIFGHRDLGLVFKAIEENQPWAVMSGIKPSGPYHLGTSTTALEIVEFQKLGGKVYYGIADIESWEDNGISYDEA
;
A
#
# COMPACT_ATOMS: atom_id res chain seq x y z
N MET A 1 4.86 -16.09 -10.96
CA MET A 1 3.99 -16.19 -9.78
C MET A 1 4.27 -14.94 -8.98
N LEU A 2 3.26 -14.14 -8.66
CA LEU A 2 3.45 -12.93 -7.87
C LEU A 2 3.46 -13.34 -6.39
N ASP A 3 4.58 -13.15 -5.71
CA ASP A 3 4.74 -13.45 -4.29
C ASP A 3 5.70 -12.42 -3.66
N PRO A 4 5.77 -12.32 -2.32
CA PRO A 4 6.57 -11.30 -1.64
C PRO A 4 8.09 -11.37 -1.91
N TRP A 5 8.61 -12.50 -2.39
CA TRP A 5 10.04 -12.71 -2.64
C TRP A 5 10.37 -12.84 -4.13
N GLY A 6 9.36 -12.97 -4.99
CA GLY A 6 9.47 -13.11 -6.44
C GLY A 6 9.73 -11.79 -7.17
N SER A 7 10.42 -11.88 -8.32
CA SER A 7 10.75 -10.72 -9.16
C SER A 7 9.90 -10.60 -10.42
N SER A 8 8.77 -11.33 -10.51
CA SER A 8 7.92 -11.29 -11.69
C SER A 8 7.10 -10.01 -11.69
N ASN A 9 7.35 -9.14 -12.67
CA ASN A 9 6.61 -7.90 -12.83
C ASN A 9 5.49 -8.08 -13.85
N PRO A 10 4.26 -7.62 -13.56
CA PRO A 10 3.20 -7.48 -14.57
C PRO A 10 3.69 -6.53 -15.66
N VAL A 11 3.53 -6.90 -16.93
CA VAL A 11 3.97 -6.06 -18.06
C VAL A 11 2.77 -5.56 -18.87
N GLU A 12 1.73 -6.38 -18.99
CA GLU A 12 0.55 -6.09 -19.79
C GLU A 12 -0.68 -5.83 -18.92
N ASP A 13 -1.66 -5.09 -19.45
CA ASP A 13 -2.93 -4.82 -18.76
C ASP A 13 -3.66 -6.12 -18.36
N GLU A 14 -3.56 -7.17 -19.18
CA GLU A 14 -4.12 -8.50 -18.91
C GLU A 14 -3.51 -9.16 -17.66
N ASP A 15 -2.25 -8.85 -17.33
CA ASP A 15 -1.62 -9.34 -16.11
C ASP A 15 -2.28 -8.74 -14.86
N TYR A 16 -2.63 -7.45 -14.90
CA TYR A 16 -3.31 -6.78 -13.80
C TYR A 16 -4.74 -7.29 -13.60
N GLU A 17 -5.48 -7.54 -14.68
CA GLU A 17 -6.81 -8.16 -14.61
C GLU A 17 -6.75 -9.58 -14.02
N ARG A 18 -5.76 -10.38 -14.44
CA ARG A 18 -5.51 -11.70 -13.87
C ARG A 18 -5.21 -11.60 -12.37
N ILE A 19 -4.30 -10.70 -11.96
CA ILE A 19 -3.93 -10.49 -10.56
C ILE A 19 -5.15 -10.08 -9.74
N LYS A 20 -5.98 -9.16 -10.24
CA LYS A 20 -7.21 -8.76 -9.53
C LYS A 20 -8.12 -9.95 -9.26
N LYS A 21 -8.31 -10.80 -10.27
CA LYS A 21 -9.14 -12.01 -10.14
C LYS A 21 -8.55 -13.03 -9.18
N GLU A 22 -7.27 -13.35 -9.30
CA GLU A 22 -6.59 -14.35 -8.47
C GLU A 22 -6.51 -13.92 -7.00
N PHE A 23 -6.18 -12.65 -6.78
CA PHE A 23 -6.04 -12.07 -5.45
C PHE A 23 -7.30 -11.38 -4.96
N GLY A 24 -8.48 -11.60 -5.56
CA GLY A 24 -9.75 -11.02 -5.11
C GLY A 24 -9.70 -9.52 -4.84
N ILE A 25 -9.03 -8.76 -5.70
CA ILE A 25 -8.89 -7.30 -5.62
C ILE A 25 -10.03 -6.68 -6.41
N GLU A 26 -10.69 -5.69 -5.82
CA GLU A 26 -11.78 -4.95 -6.43
C GLU A 26 -11.24 -3.77 -7.25
N ASP A 27 -11.96 -3.43 -8.31
CA ASP A 27 -11.75 -2.19 -9.05
C ASP A 27 -12.13 -0.97 -8.22
N VAL A 28 -11.39 0.11 -8.42
CA VAL A 28 -11.74 1.41 -7.85
C VAL A 28 -12.99 1.95 -8.56
N SER A 29 -14.13 1.96 -7.88
CA SER A 29 -15.38 2.48 -8.45
C SER A 29 -15.27 3.96 -8.85
N GLU A 30 -16.10 4.42 -9.79
CA GLU A 30 -16.09 5.85 -10.19
C GLU A 30 -16.36 6.79 -9.02
N ASN A 31 -17.22 6.43 -8.07
CA ASN A 31 -17.45 7.21 -6.86
C ASN A 31 -16.16 7.38 -6.03
N LEU A 32 -15.41 6.28 -5.83
CA LEU A 32 -14.14 6.32 -5.11
C LEU A 32 -13.07 7.10 -5.88
N LYS A 33 -13.02 6.95 -7.22
CA LYS A 33 -12.10 7.73 -8.06
C LYS A 33 -12.32 9.24 -7.88
N GLN A 34 -13.57 9.70 -7.82
CA GLN A 34 -13.88 11.11 -7.56
C GLN A 34 -13.37 11.58 -6.20
N LYS A 35 -13.58 10.78 -5.14
CA LYS A 35 -13.08 11.06 -3.79
C LYS A 35 -11.54 11.06 -3.71
N LEU A 36 -10.88 10.33 -4.60
CA LEU A 36 -9.43 10.12 -4.62
C LEU A 36 -8.69 10.96 -5.69
N LEU A 37 -9.34 11.93 -6.33
CA LEU A 37 -8.72 12.76 -7.38
C LEU A 37 -7.45 13.49 -6.92
N THR A 38 -7.42 13.92 -5.65
CA THR A 38 -6.27 14.59 -5.06
C THR A 38 -5.14 13.61 -4.74
N ASN A 39 -5.48 12.34 -4.44
CA ASN A 39 -4.51 11.29 -4.17
C ASN A 39 -3.74 10.94 -5.46
N ARG A 40 -2.44 11.23 -5.47
CA ARG A 40 -1.64 11.09 -6.69
C ARG A 40 -1.46 9.66 -7.17
N PHE A 41 -1.53 8.66 -6.28
CA PHE A 41 -1.32 7.26 -6.65
C PHE A 41 -2.54 6.67 -7.34
N PHE A 42 -3.73 7.00 -6.87
CA PHE A 42 -4.98 6.65 -7.57
C PHE A 42 -5.14 7.44 -8.86
N ARG A 43 -4.91 8.77 -8.86
CA ARG A 43 -5.02 9.61 -10.07
C ARG A 43 -4.10 9.13 -11.20
N ARG A 44 -2.89 8.66 -10.85
CA ARG A 44 -1.90 8.15 -11.82
C ARG A 44 -2.01 6.65 -12.10
N LYS A 45 -3.02 5.97 -11.54
CA LYS A 45 -3.23 4.52 -11.67
C LYS A 45 -2.05 3.66 -11.19
N ILE A 46 -1.27 4.16 -10.22
CA ILE A 46 -0.23 3.37 -9.55
C ILE A 46 -0.89 2.37 -8.59
N ILE A 47 -1.86 2.84 -7.80
CA ILE A 47 -2.80 1.96 -7.10
C ILE A 47 -3.95 1.66 -8.07
N PHE A 48 -4.08 0.40 -8.45
CA PHE A 48 -5.03 -0.05 -9.47
C PHE A 48 -6.25 -0.80 -8.91
N GLY A 49 -6.23 -1.17 -7.63
CA GLY A 49 -7.34 -1.86 -6.98
C GLY A 49 -7.28 -1.79 -5.47
N HIS A 50 -8.32 -2.29 -4.81
CA HIS A 50 -8.42 -2.26 -3.35
C HIS A 50 -9.25 -3.45 -2.81
N ARG A 51 -9.35 -3.54 -1.48
CA ARG A 51 -10.38 -4.31 -0.78
C ARG A 51 -10.98 -3.42 0.29
N ASP A 52 -12.31 -3.34 0.35
CA ASP A 52 -13.05 -2.62 1.39
C ASP A 52 -12.70 -1.13 1.60
N LEU A 53 -12.12 -0.46 0.60
CA LEU A 53 -11.77 0.97 0.71
C LEU A 53 -13.01 1.85 0.98
N GLY A 54 -14.19 1.38 0.58
CA GLY A 54 -15.46 2.00 0.90
C GLY A 54 -15.72 2.12 2.41
N LEU A 55 -15.22 1.21 3.25
CA LEU A 55 -15.35 1.30 4.71
C LEU A 55 -14.57 2.48 5.28
N VAL A 56 -13.39 2.77 4.73
CA VAL A 56 -12.59 3.94 5.11
C VAL A 56 -13.32 5.21 4.75
N PHE A 57 -13.87 5.30 3.54
CA PHE A 57 -14.62 6.49 3.12
C PHE A 57 -15.94 6.67 3.88
N LYS A 58 -16.60 5.58 4.24
CA LYS A 58 -17.76 5.62 5.15
C LYS A 58 -17.36 6.20 6.51
N ALA A 59 -16.24 5.75 7.09
CA ALA A 59 -15.74 6.30 8.34
C ALA A 59 -15.42 7.80 8.24
N ILE A 60 -14.82 8.24 7.12
CA ILE A 60 -14.57 9.67 6.84
C ILE A 60 -15.90 10.45 6.80
N GLU A 61 -16.90 9.96 6.08
CA GLU A 61 -18.21 10.61 5.95
C GLU A 61 -18.97 10.69 7.29
N GLU A 62 -18.85 9.65 8.10
CA GLU A 62 -19.50 9.53 9.42
C GLU A 62 -18.66 10.16 10.56
N ASN A 63 -17.56 10.85 10.23
CA ASN A 63 -16.60 11.43 11.19
C ASN A 63 -16.10 10.43 12.25
N GLN A 64 -15.95 9.16 11.86
CA GLN A 64 -15.44 8.10 12.72
C GLN A 64 -13.90 8.03 12.65
N PRO A 65 -13.23 7.63 13.75
CA PRO A 65 -11.79 7.44 13.74
C PRO A 65 -11.41 6.27 12.83
N TRP A 66 -10.35 6.47 12.05
CA TRP A 66 -9.74 5.44 11.21
C TRP A 66 -8.22 5.62 11.15
N ALA A 67 -7.53 4.59 10.69
CA ALA A 67 -6.08 4.57 10.63
C ALA A 67 -5.57 3.98 9.32
N VAL A 68 -4.36 4.40 8.93
CA VAL A 68 -3.58 3.80 7.85
C VAL A 68 -2.33 3.18 8.46
N MET A 69 -2.00 1.97 8.01
CA MET A 69 -0.82 1.24 8.48
C MET A 69 -0.07 0.64 7.30
N SER A 70 1.25 0.78 7.33
CA SER A 70 2.17 -0.02 6.54
C SER A 70 3.50 -0.09 7.29
N GLY A 71 4.56 -0.53 6.64
CA GLY A 71 5.86 -0.63 7.27
C GLY A 71 6.98 -0.89 6.29
N ILE A 72 8.16 -1.14 6.84
CA ILE A 72 9.34 -1.54 6.11
C ILE A 72 10.07 -2.62 6.90
N LYS A 73 10.59 -3.62 6.18
CA LYS A 73 11.61 -4.52 6.69
C LYS A 73 12.97 -3.97 6.33
N PRO A 74 13.81 -3.59 7.32
CA PRO A 74 15.19 -3.21 7.05
C PRO A 74 15.90 -4.35 6.31
N SER A 75 16.36 -4.13 5.09
CA SER A 75 17.08 -5.16 4.31
C SER A 75 18.17 -4.57 3.40
N GLY A 76 18.35 -3.25 3.46
CA GLY A 76 19.29 -2.51 2.63
C GLY A 76 18.97 -1.02 2.61
N PRO A 77 19.67 -0.24 1.75
CA PRO A 77 19.48 1.20 1.66
C PRO A 77 18.07 1.59 1.23
N TYR A 78 17.54 2.66 1.83
CA TYR A 78 16.25 3.22 1.43
C TYR A 78 16.32 3.83 0.03
N HIS A 79 15.42 3.44 -0.87
CA HIS A 79 15.40 3.91 -2.27
C HIS A 79 14.00 4.34 -2.70
N LEU A 80 13.85 4.82 -3.94
CA LEU A 80 12.58 5.36 -4.43
C LEU A 80 11.43 4.34 -4.41
N GLY A 81 11.76 3.05 -4.61
CA GLY A 81 10.80 1.96 -4.53
C GLY A 81 10.20 1.83 -3.13
N THR A 82 11.04 1.64 -2.10
CA THR A 82 10.59 1.59 -0.71
C THR A 82 9.91 2.88 -0.26
N SER A 83 10.30 4.03 -0.82
CA SER A 83 9.66 5.31 -0.53
C SER A 83 8.20 5.39 -0.99
N THR A 84 7.81 4.60 -1.98
CA THR A 84 6.46 4.66 -2.57
C THR A 84 5.40 4.33 -1.52
N THR A 85 5.58 3.25 -0.76
CA THR A 85 4.64 2.83 0.29
C THR A 85 4.56 3.84 1.45
N ALA A 86 5.68 4.42 1.87
CA ALA A 86 5.67 5.49 2.88
C ALA A 86 4.92 6.74 2.37
N LEU A 87 5.06 7.06 1.09
CA LEU A 87 4.37 8.18 0.48
C LEU A 87 2.87 7.91 0.26
N GLU A 88 2.46 6.67 0.03
CA GLU A 88 1.04 6.28 0.00
C GLU A 88 0.37 6.54 1.34
N ILE A 89 1.03 6.18 2.45
CA ILE A 89 0.57 6.49 3.80
C ILE A 89 0.35 8.00 3.97
N VAL A 90 1.27 8.83 3.49
CA VAL A 90 1.14 10.29 3.56
C VAL A 90 -0.10 10.79 2.80
N GLU A 91 -0.45 10.20 1.67
CA GLU A 91 -1.67 10.59 0.94
C GLU A 91 -2.94 10.23 1.71
N PHE A 92 -2.97 9.10 2.44
CA PHE A 92 -4.08 8.76 3.34
C PHE A 92 -4.08 9.60 4.62
N GLN A 93 -2.91 9.94 5.17
CA GLN A 93 -2.80 10.82 6.33
C GLN A 93 -3.42 12.20 6.05
N LYS A 94 -3.25 12.74 4.83
CA LYS A 94 -3.89 13.98 4.40
C LYS A 94 -5.43 13.92 4.41
N LEU A 95 -6.03 12.73 4.38
CA LEU A 95 -7.47 12.51 4.51
C LEU A 95 -7.93 12.42 5.98
N GLY A 96 -7.02 12.56 6.95
CA GLY A 96 -7.33 12.61 8.39
C GLY A 96 -7.10 11.30 9.15
N GLY A 97 -6.56 10.27 8.51
CA GLY A 97 -6.28 8.99 9.15
C GLY A 97 -5.10 9.05 10.12
N LYS A 98 -5.19 8.35 11.26
CA LYS A 98 -4.05 8.15 12.15
C LYS A 98 -3.04 7.21 11.49
N VAL A 99 -1.77 7.56 11.55
CA VAL A 99 -0.70 6.77 10.92
C VAL A 99 -0.05 5.82 11.92
N TYR A 100 0.15 4.58 11.51
CA TYR A 100 1.06 3.61 12.15
C TYR A 100 2.08 3.13 11.11
N TYR A 101 3.37 3.20 11.46
CA TYR A 101 4.45 2.75 10.59
C TYR A 101 5.27 1.68 11.32
N GLY A 102 5.22 0.44 10.84
CA GLY A 102 5.93 -0.68 11.42
C GLY A 102 7.36 -0.79 10.90
N ILE A 103 8.32 -0.98 11.81
CA ILE A 103 9.67 -1.41 11.46
C ILE A 103 9.76 -2.88 11.81
N ALA A 104 9.99 -3.74 10.81
CA ALA A 104 10.08 -5.19 10.99
C ALA A 104 11.54 -5.63 11.20
N ASP A 105 12.15 -5.13 12.27
CA ASP A 105 13.53 -5.45 12.67
C ASP A 105 13.72 -6.92 13.05
N ILE A 106 12.74 -7.53 13.72
CA ILE A 106 12.77 -8.97 14.02
C ILE A 106 12.70 -9.81 12.74
N GLU A 107 11.87 -9.44 11.76
CA GLU A 107 11.80 -10.14 10.47
C GLU A 107 13.11 -10.00 9.69
N SER A 108 13.74 -8.82 9.77
CA SER A 108 15.07 -8.57 9.20
C SER A 108 16.15 -9.47 9.81
N TRP A 109 16.15 -9.62 11.14
CA TRP A 109 17.05 -10.54 11.83
C TRP A 109 16.82 -11.98 11.36
N GLU A 110 15.59 -12.46 11.39
CA GLU A 110 15.27 -13.86 11.10
C GLU A 110 15.55 -14.24 9.64
N ASP A 111 15.22 -13.37 8.68
CA ASP A 111 15.40 -13.65 7.25
C ASP A 111 16.83 -13.38 6.75
N ASN A 112 17.48 -12.34 7.29
CA ASN A 112 18.70 -11.77 6.71
C ASN A 112 19.90 -11.77 7.68
N GLY A 113 19.68 -12.07 8.96
CA GLY A 113 20.73 -12.03 9.97
C GLY A 113 21.23 -10.62 10.30
N ILE A 114 20.44 -9.59 9.98
CA ILE A 114 20.77 -8.19 10.27
C ILE A 114 20.57 -7.95 11.78
N SER A 115 21.58 -7.37 12.43
CA SER A 115 21.51 -7.08 13.86
C SER A 115 20.55 -5.93 14.16
N TYR A 116 20.01 -5.86 15.38
CA TYR A 116 19.11 -4.76 15.78
C TYR A 116 19.76 -3.38 15.72
N ASP A 117 21.08 -3.28 15.88
CA ASP A 117 21.81 -2.01 15.78
C ASP A 117 21.96 -1.53 14.32
N GLU A 118 21.88 -2.45 13.35
CA GLU A 118 22.00 -2.17 11.92
C GLU A 118 20.64 -1.98 11.22
N ALA A 119 19.57 -2.53 11.79
CA ALA A 119 18.20 -2.45 11.29
C ALA A 119 17.56 -1.07 11.51
#